data_AF-A0A9E5PXB3-F1
#
_entry.id   AF-A0A9E5PXB3-F1
#
_cell.length_a   1.000
_cell.length_b   1.000
_cell.length_c   1.000
_cell.angle_alpha   90.00
_cell.angle_beta   90.00
_cell.angle_gamma   90.00
#
_symmetry.space_group_name_H-M   'P 1'
#
loop_
_entity.id
_entity.type
_entity.pdbx_description
1 polymer ?
#
loop_
_entity_poly.entity_id
_entity_poly.type
_entity_poly.pdbx_seq_one_letter_code
_entity_poly.pdbx_strand_id
1 'polypeptide(L)' 'FLAILRGARPGPSMLLRADMDALPMPEDTDLEFKSRNDGRMHACGHDAHCAMLSMAARLLDRHREELAGNV' A
#
# COMPACT_ATOMS: atom_id res chain seq x y z
N PHE A 1 4.32 -4.68 -7.21
CA PHE A 1 5.30 -3.63 -7.54
C PHE A 1 6.41 -3.64 -6.52
N LEU A 2 7.60 -3.17 -6.87
CA LEU A 2 8.72 -2.98 -5.95
C LEU A 2 9.25 -1.56 -6.13
N ALA A 3 9.52 -0.87 -5.02
CA ALA A 3 10.15 0.44 -4.98
C ALA A 3 11.20 0.44 -3.88
N ILE A 4 12.21 1.31 -4.02
CA ILE A 4 13.24 1.53 -3.00
C ILE A 4 13.33 3.02 -2.75
N LEU A 5 13.11 3.44 -1.50
CA LEU A 5 13.34 4.78 -1.03
C LEU A 5 14.70 4.82 -0.32
N ARG A 6 15.62 5.63 -0.87
CA ARG A 6 16.95 5.81 -0.30
C ARG A 6 16.95 7.02 0.64
N GLY A 7 17.24 6.79 1.92
CA GLY A 7 17.45 7.84 2.90
C GLY A 7 18.76 8.61 2.69
N ALA A 8 18.91 9.73 3.38
CA ALA A 8 20.08 10.60 3.24
C ALA A 8 21.34 10.12 3.97
N ARG A 9 21.19 9.22 4.97
CA ARG A 9 22.32 8.71 5.77
C ARG A 9 22.49 7.21 5.62
N PRO A 10 23.71 6.65 5.78
CA PRO A 10 23.91 5.21 5.83
C PRO A 10 23.11 4.57 6.97
N GLY A 11 22.61 3.36 6.74
CA GLY A 11 21.80 2.62 7.72
C GLY A 11 21.21 1.34 7.14
N PRO A 12 20.42 0.60 7.93
CA PRO A 12 19.79 -0.66 7.51
C PRO A 12 18.69 -0.43 6.47
N SER A 13 18.24 -1.50 5.81
CA SER A 13 17.05 -1.47 4.95
C SER A 13 15.86 -2.12 5.66
N MET A 14 14.69 -1.49 5.59
CA MET A 14 13.45 -2.03 6.17
C MET A 14 12.36 -2.21 5.10
N LEU A 15 11.78 -3.40 5.00
CA LEU A 15 10.71 -3.68 4.03
C LEU A 15 9.34 -3.30 4.60
N LEU A 16 8.58 -2.52 3.83
CA LEU A 16 7.14 -2.34 4.01
C LEU A 16 6.38 -3.10 2.92
N ARG A 17 5.37 -3.88 3.30
CA ARG A 17 4.63 -4.77 2.41
C ARG A 17 3.12 -4.61 2.58
N ALA A 18 2.41 -4.62 1.46
CA ALA A 18 0.96 -4.67 1.39
C ALA A 18 0.53 -5.65 0.29
N ASP A 19 -0.58 -6.32 0.53
CA ASP A 19 -1.18 -7.33 -0.33
C ASP A 19 -2.17 -6.60 -1.25
N MET A 20 -2.17 -6.94 -2.55
CA MET A 20 -2.92 -6.21 -3.58
C MET A 20 -4.09 -7.01 -4.18
N ASP A 21 -4.24 -8.28 -3.80
CA ASP A 21 -5.23 -9.17 -4.38
C ASP A 21 -6.64 -8.95 -3.82
N ALA A 22 -7.63 -9.36 -4.60
CA ALA A 22 -9.04 -9.38 -4.24
C ALA A 22 -9.52 -10.83 -4.15
N LEU A 23 -10.73 -11.05 -3.64
CA LEU A 23 -11.35 -12.36 -3.56
C LEU A 23 -12.37 -12.59 -4.68
N PRO A 24 -12.54 -13.84 -5.18
CA PRO A 24 -13.54 -14.19 -6.18
C PRO A 24 -14.92 -14.37 -5.53
N MET A 25 -15.51 -13.27 -5.07
CA MET A 25 -16.84 -13.25 -4.47
C MET A 25 -17.60 -11.95 -4.83
N PRO A 26 -18.94 -11.97 -4.87
CA PRO A 26 -19.72 -10.76 -5.10
C PRO A 26 -19.54 -9.76 -3.95
N GLU A 27 -19.63 -8.48 -4.27
CA GLU A 27 -19.73 -7.42 -3.28
C GLU A 27 -21.21 -7.15 -2.97
N ASP A 28 -21.60 -7.35 -1.71
CA ASP A 28 -22.96 -7.11 -1.19
C ASP A 28 -22.94 -5.89 -0.25
N THR A 29 -22.37 -4.79 -0.73
CA THR A 29 -22.36 -3.49 -0.06
C THR A 29 -23.17 -2.49 -0.90
N ASP A 30 -23.69 -1.46 -0.25
CA ASP A 30 -24.37 -0.35 -0.91
C ASP A 30 -23.47 0.90 -1.01
N LEU A 31 -22.18 0.68 -1.23
CA LEU A 31 -21.18 1.75 -1.28
C LEU A 31 -21.08 2.33 -2.69
N GLU A 32 -20.92 3.66 -2.78
CA GLU A 32 -20.74 4.34 -4.07
C GLU A 32 -19.49 3.87 -4.83
N PHE A 33 -18.48 3.40 -4.10
CA PHE A 33 -17.21 2.90 -4.63
C PHE A 33 -17.12 1.37 -4.68
N LYS A 34 -18.25 0.66 -4.57
CA LYS A 34 -18.28 -0.81 -4.69
C LYS A 34 -17.61 -1.27 -5.99
N SER A 35 -17.14 -2.51 -5.97
CA SER A 35 -16.51 -3.16 -7.10
C SER A 35 -17.36 -3.03 -8.36
N ARG A 36 -16.69 -2.63 -9.44
CA ARG A 36 -17.23 -2.60 -10.80
C ARG A 36 -16.99 -3.90 -11.55
N ASN A 37 -16.34 -4.88 -10.90
CA ASN A 37 -16.04 -6.18 -11.46
C ASN A 37 -16.91 -7.23 -10.78
N ASP A 38 -17.91 -7.75 -11.50
CA ASP A 38 -18.84 -8.74 -10.96
C ASP A 38 -18.13 -9.97 -10.39
N GLY A 39 -18.59 -10.42 -9.23
CA GLY A 39 -18.00 -11.58 -8.54
C GLY A 39 -16.58 -11.35 -8.02
N ARG A 40 -16.13 -10.10 -7.86
CA ARG A 40 -14.84 -9.76 -7.25
C ARG A 40 -14.97 -8.61 -6.26
N MET A 41 -14.36 -8.74 -5.09
CA MET A 41 -14.36 -7.72 -4.05
C MET A 41 -13.05 -7.73 -3.26
N HIS A 42 -12.56 -6.55 -2.83
CA HIS A 42 -11.53 -6.46 -1.79
C HIS A 42 -12.12 -6.69 -0.38
N ALA A 43 -12.72 -7.85 -0.15
CA ALA A 43 -13.39 -8.18 1.11
C ALA A 43 -12.43 -8.35 2.32
N CYS A 44 -11.11 -8.35 2.08
CA CYS A 44 -10.07 -8.40 3.12
C CYS A 44 -9.32 -7.07 3.31
N GLY A 45 -9.75 -5.98 2.67
CA GLY A 45 -9.15 -4.64 2.85
C GLY A 45 -7.78 -4.46 2.19
N HIS A 46 -7.42 -5.29 1.21
CA HIS A 46 -6.15 -5.21 0.48
C HIS A 46 -6.03 -3.92 -0.34
N ASP A 47 -7.15 -3.38 -0.81
CA ASP A 47 -7.25 -2.01 -1.34
C ASP A 47 -6.80 -0.96 -0.30
N ALA A 48 -7.29 -1.05 0.93
CA ALA A 48 -6.91 -0.14 2.01
C ALA A 48 -5.42 -0.28 2.37
N HIS A 49 -4.91 -1.51 2.51
CA HIS A 49 -3.48 -1.75 2.75
C HIS A 49 -2.60 -1.10 1.68
N CYS A 50 -2.98 -1.22 0.40
CA CYS A 50 -2.26 -0.61 -0.71
C CYS A 50 -2.31 0.91 -0.68
N ALA A 51 -3.47 1.50 -0.38
CA ALA A 51 -3.61 2.95 -0.23
C ALA A 51 -2.76 3.48 0.93
N MET A 52 -2.80 2.79 2.08
CA MET A 52 -2.00 3.14 3.26
C MET A 52 -0.50 3.04 2.99
N LEU A 53 -0.03 1.96 2.37
CA LEU A 53 1.39 1.80 2.02
C LEU A 53 1.84 2.89 1.04
N SER A 54 1.02 3.21 0.05
CA SER A 54 1.31 4.28 -0.91
C SER A 54 1.41 5.64 -0.22
N MET A 55 0.54 5.92 0.75
CA MET A 55 0.61 7.14 1.56
C MET A 55 1.82 7.16 2.51
N ALA A 56 2.18 6.02 3.11
CA ALA A 56 3.39 5.89 3.92
C ALA A 56 4.65 6.19 3.10
N ALA A 57 4.76 5.64 1.88
CA ALA A 57 5.87 5.95 0.97
C ALA A 57 5.96 7.45 0.66
N ARG A 58 4.82 8.11 0.36
CA ARG A 58 4.78 9.57 0.14
C ARG A 58 5.15 10.40 1.37
N LEU A 59 4.82 9.92 2.56
CA LEU A 59 5.20 10.57 3.82
C LEU A 59 6.69 10.42 4.07
N LEU A 60 7.22 9.19 3.97
CA LEU A 60 8.63 8.90 4.14
C LEU A 60 9.52 9.68 3.15
N ASP A 61 9.08 9.83 1.91
CA ASP A 61 9.80 10.61 0.91
C ASP A 61 9.92 12.10 1.29
N ARG A 62 8.86 12.69 1.87
CA ARG A 62 8.93 14.07 2.39
C ARG A 62 9.90 14.24 3.55
N HIS A 63 10.18 13.16 4.29
CA HIS A 63 11.11 13.14 5.42
C HIS A 63 12.43 12.41 5.09
N ARG A 64 12.76 12.22 3.80
CA ARG A 64 13.91 11.42 3.35
C ARG A 64 15.26 11.87 3.92
N GLU A 65 15.40 13.17 4.20
CA GLU A 65 16.60 13.78 4.79
C GLU A 65 16.83 13.33 6.24
N GLU A 66 15.77 12.89 6.92
CA GLU A 66 15.81 12.39 8.30
C GLU A 66 16.08 10.87 8.36
N LEU A 67 15.98 10.16 7.24
CA LEU A 67 16.12 8.70 7.19
C LEU A 67 17.59 8.26 7.14
N ALA A 68 17.95 7.35 8.03
CA ALA A 68 19.21 6.61 8.00
C ALA A 68 18.94 5.19 7.49
N GLY A 69 19.43 4.89 6.29
CA GLY A 69 19.19 3.63 5.59
C GLY A 69 18.17 3.75 4.47
N ASN A 70 17.52 2.64 4.11
CA ASN A 70 16.56 2.58 3.02
C ASN A 70 15.23 1.96 3.48
N VAL A 71 14.17 2.23 2.74
CA VAL A 71 12.87 1.55 2.86
C VAL A 71 12.54 0.89 1.54
#